data_AF-A0A7V6HRS8-F1
#
_entry.id   AF-A0A7V6HRS8-F1
#
_cell.length_a   1.000
_cell.length_b   1.000
_cell.length_c   1.000
_cell.angle_alpha   90.00
_cell.angle_beta   90.00
_cell.angle_gamma   90.00
#
_symmetry.space_group_name_H-M   'P 1'
#
loop_
_entity.id
_entity.type
_entity.pdbx_description
1 polymer ?
#
loop_
_entity_poly.entity_id
_entity_poly.type
_entity_poly.pdbx_seq_one_letter_code
_entity_poly.pdbx_strand_id
1 'polypeptide(L)'
;MIRDALRIYPNNYSLLSELALALTIKNNSISEFNEAITLSEEVLDKSTNEKVRSTTKANLCQLYLRVNEYEKGSNLIKSLPHIWECREMLVPELYRGNDYSLEIKKSISIIFNMIANKIKIIEDGQLTLIDEIFVLGSNNKLNDETIKNVEGFGQSNVWYPKKYNCGEYIENVIDYLNDVKNLLR
;
A
#
# COMPACT_ATOMS: atom_id res chain seq x y z
N MET A 1 4.17 -12.30 -27.83
CA MET A 1 2.89 -11.56 -27.85
C MET A 1 3.07 -10.08 -27.53
N ILE A 2 3.37 -9.65 -26.28
CA ILE A 2 3.53 -8.20 -25.96
C ILE A 2 4.75 -7.59 -26.67
N ARG A 3 5.90 -8.26 -26.68
CA ARG A 3 7.09 -7.82 -27.41
C ARG A 3 6.85 -7.65 -28.91
N ASP A 4 6.05 -8.55 -29.51
CA ASP A 4 5.71 -8.47 -30.94
C ASP A 4 4.80 -7.27 -31.22
N ALA A 5 3.84 -6.99 -30.34
CA ALA A 5 3.00 -5.80 -30.44
C ALA A 5 3.82 -4.51 -30.31
N LEU A 6 4.82 -4.47 -29.42
CA LEU A 6 5.72 -3.33 -29.26
C LEU A 6 6.65 -3.09 -30.46
N ARG A 7 6.94 -4.11 -31.29
CA ARG A 7 7.64 -3.89 -32.56
C ARG A 7 6.81 -3.07 -33.55
N ILE A 8 5.48 -3.24 -33.51
CA ILE A 8 4.54 -2.52 -34.37
C ILE A 8 4.19 -1.15 -33.75
N TYR A 9 4.07 -1.09 -32.42
CA TYR A 9 3.67 0.10 -31.66
C TYR A 9 4.68 0.43 -30.55
N PRO A 10 5.90 0.89 -30.90
CA PRO A 10 7.00 1.05 -29.93
C PRO A 10 6.74 2.09 -28.84
N ASN A 11 5.96 3.14 -29.15
CA ASN A 11 5.65 4.22 -28.20
C ASN A 11 4.30 4.02 -27.48
N ASN A 12 3.77 2.80 -27.46
CA ASN A 12 2.57 2.50 -26.70
C ASN A 12 2.93 2.24 -25.24
N TYR A 13 2.89 3.30 -24.43
CA TYR A 13 3.28 3.26 -23.02
C TYR A 13 2.41 2.32 -22.16
N SER A 14 1.17 2.05 -22.56
CA SER A 14 0.35 1.03 -21.90
C SER A 14 0.96 -0.37 -22.11
N LEU A 15 1.34 -0.70 -23.35
CA LEU A 15 2.00 -1.98 -23.66
C LEU A 15 3.39 -2.10 -23.01
N LEU A 16 4.14 -1.00 -22.92
CA LEU A 16 5.43 -0.96 -22.21
C LEU A 16 5.23 -1.23 -20.71
N SER A 17 4.25 -0.57 -20.08
CA SER A 17 3.92 -0.82 -18.68
C SER A 17 3.44 -2.26 -18.44
N GLU A 18 2.64 -2.82 -19.35
CA GLU A 18 2.20 -4.22 -19.27
C GLU A 18 3.36 -5.20 -19.43
N LEU A 19 4.31 -4.91 -20.33
CA LEU A 19 5.52 -5.71 -20.47
C LEU A 19 6.36 -5.67 -19.19
N ALA A 20 6.58 -4.48 -18.62
CA ALA A 20 7.33 -4.32 -17.37
C ALA A 20 6.68 -5.11 -16.22
N LEU A 21 5.36 -5.04 -16.09
CA LEU A 21 4.61 -5.82 -15.09
C LEU A 21 4.75 -7.33 -15.33
N ALA A 22 4.61 -7.78 -16.58
CA ALA A 22 4.76 -9.19 -16.94
C ALA A 22 6.16 -9.72 -16.61
N LEU A 23 7.20 -8.93 -16.87
CA LEU A 23 8.60 -9.26 -16.52
C LEU A 23 8.80 -9.35 -15.00
N THR A 24 8.10 -8.50 -14.24
CA THR A 24 8.17 -8.48 -12.77
C THR A 24 7.50 -9.70 -12.13
N ILE A 25 6.38 -10.18 -12.71
CA ILE A 25 5.59 -11.30 -12.18
C ILE A 25 6.20 -12.65 -12.58
N LYS A 26 6.59 -12.82 -13.84
CA LYS A 26 6.93 -14.15 -14.38
C LYS A 26 8.31 -14.64 -13.97
N ASN A 27 9.21 -13.72 -13.61
CA ASN A 27 10.63 -14.01 -13.56
C ASN A 27 11.30 -13.51 -12.29
N ASN A 28 12.41 -14.15 -11.93
CA ASN A 28 13.30 -13.75 -10.82
C ASN A 28 14.72 -13.43 -11.32
N SER A 29 14.86 -13.09 -12.60
CA SER A 29 16.14 -12.71 -13.19
C SER A 29 16.42 -11.23 -12.99
N ILE A 30 17.61 -10.91 -12.47
CA ILE A 30 18.09 -9.52 -12.34
C ILE A 30 18.10 -8.81 -13.70
N SER A 31 18.45 -9.53 -14.78
CA SER A 31 18.45 -8.95 -16.13
C SER A 31 17.06 -8.51 -16.57
N GLU A 32 16.02 -9.27 -16.24
CA GLU A 32 14.64 -8.95 -16.60
C GLU A 32 14.04 -7.89 -15.68
N PHE A 33 14.48 -7.82 -14.41
CA PHE A 33 14.15 -6.70 -13.54
C PHE A 33 14.77 -5.40 -14.04
N ASN A 34 16.03 -5.39 -14.49
CA ASN A 34 16.67 -4.21 -15.06
C ASN A 34 15.98 -3.75 -16.35
N GLU A 35 15.54 -4.69 -17.19
CA GLU A 35 14.70 -4.36 -18.34
C GLU A 35 13.37 -3.75 -17.91
N ALA A 36 12.67 -4.36 -16.96
CA ALA A 36 11.40 -3.85 -16.46
C ALA A 36 11.53 -2.46 -15.82
N ILE A 37 12.65 -2.18 -15.15
CA ILE A 37 13.00 -0.85 -14.62
C ILE A 37 13.14 0.15 -15.75
N THR A 38 13.95 -0.16 -16.77
CA THR A 38 14.17 0.72 -17.92
C THR A 38 12.85 1.08 -18.62
N LEU A 39 12.01 0.07 -18.87
CA LEU A 39 10.68 0.26 -19.46
C LEU A 39 9.77 1.11 -18.56
N SER A 40 9.81 0.89 -17.24
CA SER A 40 9.01 1.64 -16.28
C SER A 40 9.44 3.10 -16.18
N GLU A 41 10.75 3.37 -16.10
CA GLU A 41 11.32 4.73 -16.11
C GLU A 41 10.92 5.47 -17.39
N GLU A 42 11.00 4.82 -18.55
CA GLU A 42 10.58 5.42 -19.83
C GLU A 42 9.09 5.77 -19.85
N VAL A 43 8.23 4.89 -19.32
CA VAL A 43 6.79 5.16 -19.20
C VAL A 43 6.54 6.35 -18.28
N LEU A 44 7.25 6.47 -17.15
CA LEU A 44 7.10 7.58 -16.21
C LEU A 44 7.65 8.91 -16.75
N ASP A 45 8.62 8.87 -17.65
CA ASP A 45 9.15 10.05 -18.32
C ASP A 45 8.19 10.55 -19.41
N LYS A 46 7.69 9.64 -20.26
CA LYS A 46 7.05 10.03 -21.53
C LYS A 46 5.53 9.87 -21.59
N SER A 47 4.93 9.02 -20.76
CA SER A 47 3.48 8.82 -20.79
C SER A 47 2.76 10.02 -20.17
N THR A 48 1.65 10.44 -20.79
CA THR A 48 0.72 11.44 -20.23
C THR A 48 -0.51 10.79 -19.57
N ASN A 49 -0.64 9.47 -19.66
CA ASN A 49 -1.78 8.75 -19.10
C ASN A 49 -1.54 8.44 -17.62
N GLU A 50 -2.21 9.16 -16.72
CA GLU A 50 -1.98 9.01 -15.27
C GLU A 50 -2.31 7.61 -14.76
N LYS A 51 -3.34 6.94 -15.29
CA LYS A 51 -3.67 5.56 -14.88
C LYS A 51 -2.51 4.59 -15.16
N VAL A 52 -1.89 4.72 -16.34
CA VAL A 52 -0.70 3.94 -16.69
C VAL A 52 0.44 4.30 -15.76
N ARG A 53 0.75 5.61 -15.63
CA ARG A 53 1.83 6.11 -14.77
C ARG A 53 1.70 5.60 -13.33
N SER A 54 0.52 5.70 -12.71
CA SER A 54 0.27 5.24 -11.34
C SER A 54 0.57 3.76 -11.16
N THR A 55 0.08 2.92 -12.08
CA THR A 55 0.33 1.47 -12.04
C THR A 55 1.82 1.17 -12.23
N THR A 56 2.48 1.87 -13.15
CA THR A 56 3.92 1.74 -13.38
C THR A 56 4.74 2.16 -12.16
N LYS A 57 4.40 3.27 -11.48
CA LYS A 57 5.09 3.72 -10.25
C LYS A 57 5.06 2.65 -9.17
N ALA A 58 3.88 2.07 -8.91
CA ALA A 58 3.73 1.01 -7.91
C ALA A 58 4.59 -0.22 -8.23
N ASN A 59 4.63 -0.65 -9.49
CA ASN A 59 5.49 -1.75 -9.93
C ASN A 59 6.98 -1.41 -9.81
N LEU A 60 7.37 -0.19 -10.20
CA LEU A 60 8.75 0.30 -10.14
C LEU A 60 9.29 0.37 -8.71
N CYS A 61 8.44 0.74 -7.74
CA CYS A 61 8.81 0.69 -6.32
C CYS A 61 9.32 -0.68 -5.91
N GLN A 62 8.58 -1.75 -6.25
CA GLN A 62 8.99 -3.11 -5.92
C GLN A 62 10.24 -3.53 -6.68
N LEU A 63 10.35 -3.17 -7.96
CA LEU A 63 11.52 -3.49 -8.78
C LEU A 63 12.80 -2.93 -8.18
N TYR A 64 12.82 -1.65 -7.77
CA TYR A 64 13.98 -1.05 -7.12
C TYR A 64 14.40 -1.80 -5.86
N LEU A 65 13.44 -2.22 -5.03
CA LEU A 65 13.75 -3.01 -3.84
C LEU A 65 14.34 -4.39 -4.20
N ARG A 66 13.84 -5.04 -5.26
CA ARG A 66 14.31 -6.35 -5.72
C ARG A 66 15.73 -6.32 -6.30
N VAL A 67 16.16 -5.19 -6.86
CA VAL A 67 17.53 -5.00 -7.38
C VAL A 67 18.47 -4.27 -6.40
N ASN A 68 18.05 -4.10 -5.15
CA ASN A 68 18.81 -3.41 -4.09
C ASN A 68 19.06 -1.90 -4.32
N GLU A 69 18.28 -1.24 -5.18
CA GLU A 69 18.27 0.22 -5.34
C GLU A 69 17.36 0.87 -4.28
N TYR A 70 17.66 0.61 -3.00
CA TYR A 70 16.79 0.96 -1.87
C TYR A 70 16.49 2.46 -1.76
N GLU A 71 17.45 3.34 -2.08
CA GLU A 71 17.26 4.78 -2.00
C GLU A 71 16.22 5.26 -3.03
N LYS A 72 16.33 4.81 -4.28
CA LYS A 72 15.35 5.13 -5.33
C LYS A 72 13.97 4.56 -4.96
N GLY A 73 13.93 3.32 -4.49
CA GLY A 73 12.69 2.68 -4.02
C GLY A 73 12.04 3.48 -2.87
N SER A 74 12.81 3.88 -1.87
CA SER A 74 12.34 4.66 -0.72
C SER A 74 11.79 6.03 -1.14
N ASN A 75 12.54 6.75 -1.97
CA ASN A 75 12.13 8.07 -2.45
C ASN A 75 10.85 7.99 -3.28
N LEU A 76 10.75 6.99 -4.17
CA LEU A 76 9.55 6.77 -4.99
C LEU A 76 8.34 6.39 -4.12
N ILE A 77 8.48 5.45 -3.19
CA ILE A 77 7.40 5.03 -2.27
C ILE A 77 6.88 6.23 -1.46
N LYS A 78 7.79 7.06 -0.94
CA LYS A 78 7.41 8.26 -0.17
C LYS A 78 6.65 9.29 -0.99
N SER A 79 6.88 9.33 -2.31
CA SER A 79 6.19 10.24 -3.23
C SER A 79 4.78 9.78 -3.64
N LEU A 80 4.44 8.50 -3.41
CA LEU A 80 3.12 7.96 -3.76
C LEU A 80 2.02 8.62 -2.91
N PRO A 81 0.83 8.91 -3.48
CA PRO A 81 -0.32 9.32 -2.70
C PRO A 81 -0.70 8.25 -1.67
N HIS A 82 -1.16 8.68 -0.48
CA HIS A 82 -1.74 7.77 0.51
C HIS A 82 -2.90 6.99 -0.10
N ILE A 83 -2.99 5.70 0.22
CA ILE A 83 -4.06 4.75 -0.12
C ILE A 83 -4.22 4.44 -1.61
N TRP A 84 -4.24 5.42 -2.49
CA TRP A 84 -4.58 5.27 -3.91
C TRP A 84 -3.58 4.44 -4.72
N GLU A 85 -2.29 4.67 -4.49
CA GLU A 85 -1.23 3.87 -5.11
C GLU A 85 -0.67 2.85 -4.10
N CYS A 86 -1.48 2.50 -3.09
CA CYS A 86 -1.15 1.52 -2.06
C CYS A 86 0.17 1.82 -1.35
N ARG A 87 0.48 3.09 -1.05
CA ARG A 87 1.72 3.45 -0.32
C ARG A 87 1.85 2.66 0.98
N GLU A 88 0.76 2.50 1.72
CA GLU A 88 0.70 1.75 2.98
C GLU A 88 1.05 0.26 2.76
N MET A 89 0.83 -0.30 1.57
CA MET A 89 1.26 -1.65 1.24
C MET A 89 2.74 -1.73 0.89
N LEU A 90 3.36 -0.62 0.48
CA LEU A 90 4.76 -0.59 0.00
C LEU A 90 5.74 -0.06 1.05
N VAL A 91 5.32 0.81 1.96
CA VAL A 91 6.16 1.35 3.04
C VAL A 91 6.79 0.26 3.92
N PRO A 92 6.05 -0.78 4.36
CA PRO A 92 6.65 -1.83 5.18
C PRO A 92 7.82 -2.53 4.51
N GLU A 93 7.79 -2.68 3.18
CA GLU A 93 8.82 -3.35 2.38
C GLU A 93 10.20 -2.67 2.46
N LEU A 94 10.27 -1.43 2.94
CA LEU A 94 11.51 -0.69 3.21
C LEU A 94 12.23 -1.16 4.48
N TYR A 95 11.55 -1.88 5.36
CA TYR A 95 12.04 -2.25 6.68
C TYR A 95 12.28 -3.76 6.81
N ARG A 96 12.97 -4.19 7.86
CA ARG A 96 13.26 -5.59 8.16
C ARG A 96 13.06 -5.87 9.65
N GLY A 97 12.88 -7.13 10.01
CA GLY A 97 12.76 -7.55 11.41
C GLY A 97 11.58 -6.92 12.15
N ASN A 98 11.81 -6.38 13.35
CA ASN A 98 10.76 -5.81 14.19
C ASN A 98 10.14 -4.54 13.57
N ASP A 99 10.95 -3.73 12.89
CA ASP A 99 10.47 -2.50 12.24
C ASP A 99 9.49 -2.82 11.10
N TYR A 100 9.72 -3.90 10.36
CA TYR A 100 8.79 -4.39 9.34
C TYR A 100 7.42 -4.73 9.93
N SER A 101 7.40 -5.45 11.06
CA SER A 101 6.14 -5.81 11.74
C SER A 101 5.40 -4.57 12.26
N LEU A 102 6.13 -3.60 12.80
CA LEU A 102 5.57 -2.34 13.27
C LEU A 102 4.90 -1.57 12.12
N GLU A 103 5.59 -1.43 10.98
CA GLU A 103 5.05 -0.69 9.83
C GLU A 103 3.84 -1.40 9.20
N ILE A 104 3.81 -2.73 9.14
CA ILE A 104 2.59 -3.46 8.73
C ILE A 104 1.42 -3.11 9.63
N LYS A 105 1.61 -3.13 10.96
CA LYS A 105 0.53 -2.83 11.91
C LYS A 105 0.03 -1.40 11.72
N LYS A 106 0.93 -0.43 11.51
CA LYS A 106 0.56 0.96 11.19
C LYS A 106 -0.26 1.04 9.90
N SER A 107 0.19 0.39 8.83
CA SER A 107 -0.51 0.36 7.54
C SER A 107 -1.92 -0.23 7.65
N ILE A 108 -2.07 -1.34 8.39
CA ILE A 108 -3.37 -1.95 8.67
C ILE A 108 -4.27 -0.96 9.41
N SER A 109 -3.78 -0.34 10.50
CA SER A 109 -4.55 0.63 11.27
C SER A 109 -5.03 1.82 10.43
N ILE A 110 -4.20 2.35 9.53
CA ILE A 110 -4.57 3.44 8.63
C ILE A 110 -5.74 3.02 7.73
N ILE A 111 -5.65 1.85 7.10
CA ILE A 111 -6.68 1.33 6.20
C ILE A 111 -8.00 1.08 6.95
N PHE A 112 -7.94 0.45 8.13
CA PHE A 112 -9.13 0.21 8.95
C PHE A 112 -9.79 1.50 9.41
N ASN A 113 -9.02 2.48 9.88
CA ASN A 113 -9.55 3.77 10.29
C ASN A 113 -10.23 4.50 9.13
N MET A 114 -9.64 4.45 7.93
CA MET A 114 -10.25 5.02 6.73
C MET A 114 -11.61 4.36 6.44
N ILE A 115 -11.70 3.03 6.47
CA ILE A 115 -12.94 2.29 6.21
C ILE A 115 -13.99 2.60 7.29
N ALA A 116 -13.59 2.59 8.56
CA ALA A 116 -14.48 2.89 9.69
C ALA A 116 -15.06 4.30 9.60
N ASN A 117 -14.22 5.30 9.33
CA ASN A 117 -14.67 6.68 9.12
C ASN A 117 -15.65 6.80 7.94
N LYS A 118 -15.40 6.06 6.86
CA LYS A 118 -16.29 6.07 5.69
C LYS A 118 -17.67 5.50 6.02
N ILE A 119 -17.74 4.44 6.83
CA ILE A 119 -19.02 3.86 7.27
C ILE A 119 -19.76 4.83 8.21
N LYS A 120 -19.08 5.46 9.16
CA LYS A 120 -19.69 6.44 10.07
C LYS A 120 -20.33 7.63 9.33
N ILE A 121 -19.65 8.13 8.29
CA ILE A 121 -20.18 9.23 7.45
C ILE A 121 -21.47 8.81 6.71
N ILE A 122 -21.60 7.53 6.35
CA ILE A 122 -22.83 7.00 5.72
C ILE A 122 -23.98 6.99 6.73
N GLU A 123 -23.73 6.62 7.99
CA GLU A 123 -24.74 6.63 9.06
C GLU A 123 -25.27 8.04 9.32
N ASP A 124 -24.42 9.05 9.20
CA ASP A 124 -24.77 10.47 9.34
C ASP A 124 -25.49 11.06 8.09
N GLY A 125 -25.66 10.27 7.03
CA GLY A 125 -26.30 10.69 5.77
C GLY A 125 -25.48 11.71 4.97
N GLN A 126 -24.19 11.82 5.25
CA GLN A 126 -23.29 12.80 4.63
C GLN A 126 -22.43 12.16 3.53
N LEU A 127 -21.91 12.99 2.63
CA LEU A 127 -20.94 12.57 1.62
C LEU A 127 -19.53 12.68 2.20
N THR A 128 -18.71 11.66 2.00
CA THR A 128 -17.28 11.71 2.37
C THR A 128 -16.55 12.72 1.49
N LEU A 129 -15.93 13.72 2.11
CA LEU A 129 -15.02 14.62 1.42
C LEU A 129 -13.72 13.87 1.11
N ILE A 130 -13.30 13.87 -0.16
CA ILE A 130 -12.11 13.14 -0.60
C ILE A 130 -10.85 13.69 0.09
N ASP A 131 -10.85 14.98 0.41
CA ASP A 131 -9.75 15.67 1.09
C ASP A 131 -9.45 15.08 2.48
N GLU A 132 -10.49 14.66 3.21
CA GLU A 132 -10.34 14.03 4.52
C GLU A 132 -9.69 12.64 4.41
N ILE A 133 -9.98 11.89 3.34
CA ILE A 133 -9.34 10.60 3.06
C ILE A 133 -7.84 10.80 2.77
N PHE A 134 -7.49 11.84 2.01
CA PHE A 134 -6.08 12.17 1.73
C PHE A 134 -5.32 12.62 3.00
N VAL A 135 -5.98 13.37 3.89
CA VAL A 135 -5.40 13.84 5.16
C VAL A 135 -5.29 12.70 6.18
N LEU A 136 -6.23 11.76 6.23
CA LEU A 136 -6.18 10.60 7.13
C LEU A 136 -4.95 9.72 6.89
N GLY A 137 -4.53 9.57 5.63
CA GLY A 137 -3.26 8.91 5.33
C GLY A 137 -2.05 9.72 5.84
N SER A 138 -2.15 11.06 5.82
CA SER A 138 -1.05 11.98 6.18
C SER A 138 -0.79 12.09 7.69
N ASN A 139 -1.71 11.62 8.53
CA ASN A 139 -1.52 11.60 9.98
C ASN A 139 -0.57 10.46 10.40
N ASN A 140 0.73 10.67 10.18
CA ASN A 140 1.82 9.91 10.81
C ASN A 140 1.79 9.99 12.35
N LYS A 141 1.00 10.89 12.92
CA LYS A 141 0.68 10.90 14.35
C LYS A 141 -0.45 9.92 14.61
N LEU A 142 -0.13 8.64 14.52
CA LEU A 142 -0.67 7.71 15.50
C LEU A 142 -0.28 8.29 16.86
N ASN A 143 -1.27 8.64 17.67
CA ASN A 143 -1.08 9.16 19.02
C ASN A 143 -0.11 8.21 19.74
N ASP A 144 0.75 8.69 20.66
CA ASP A 144 1.67 7.82 21.40
C ASP A 144 0.97 6.63 22.09
N GLU A 145 -0.34 6.75 22.37
CA GLU A 145 -1.21 5.65 22.79
C GLU A 145 -1.42 4.57 21.72
N THR A 146 -1.65 4.92 20.46
CA THR A 146 -1.87 3.94 19.39
C THR A 146 -0.57 3.19 19.04
N ILE A 147 0.59 3.83 19.17
CA ILE A 147 1.90 3.17 19.03
C ILE A 147 2.20 2.28 20.26
N LYS A 148 1.93 2.73 21.50
CA LYS A 148 2.04 1.90 22.71
C LYS A 148 1.16 0.65 22.66
N ASN A 149 -0.06 0.77 22.12
CA ASN A 149 -0.97 -0.36 21.94
C ASN A 149 -0.44 -1.38 20.92
N VAL A 150 0.32 -0.94 19.92
CA VAL A 150 0.94 -1.77 18.88
C VAL A 150 2.20 -2.50 19.37
N GLU A 151 2.99 -1.88 20.25
CA GLU A 151 4.19 -2.45 20.88
C GLU A 151 3.86 -3.53 21.94
N GLY A 152 2.72 -3.42 22.63
CA GLY A 152 2.23 -4.42 23.59
C GLY A 152 1.82 -5.78 22.99
N PHE A 153 1.59 -5.84 21.68
CA PHE A 153 1.23 -7.08 20.97
C PHE A 153 2.36 -8.11 20.87
N GLY A 154 3.62 -7.71 21.09
CA GLY A 154 4.80 -8.52 20.79
C GLY A 154 5.38 -9.34 21.95
N GLN A 155 4.87 -9.23 23.18
CA GLN A 155 5.58 -9.74 24.36
C GLN A 155 4.85 -10.78 25.23
N SER A 156 3.70 -11.35 24.84
CA SER A 156 3.08 -12.44 25.60
C SER A 156 2.97 -13.75 24.81
N ASN A 157 3.69 -14.79 25.27
CA ASN A 157 3.53 -16.20 24.84
C ASN A 157 2.22 -16.84 25.33
N VAL A 158 1.22 -16.02 25.63
CA VAL A 158 -0.14 -16.41 25.95
C VAL A 158 -1.00 -15.33 25.29
N TRP A 159 -1.82 -15.75 24.32
CA TRP A 159 -2.86 -14.91 23.74
C TRP A 159 -3.74 -14.40 24.89
N TYR A 160 -3.94 -13.07 24.93
CA TYR A 160 -4.62 -12.25 25.95
C TYR A 160 -3.77 -11.80 27.16
N PRO A 161 -3.34 -10.53 27.20
CA PRO A 161 -3.06 -9.83 28.45
C PRO A 161 -4.27 -8.98 28.88
N LYS A 162 -4.81 -9.34 30.04
CA LYS A 162 -5.75 -8.56 30.86
C LYS A 162 -5.05 -7.31 31.42
N LYS A 163 -5.84 -6.23 31.56
CA LYS A 163 -5.58 -4.92 32.23
C LYS A 163 -4.76 -3.91 31.41
N TYR A 164 -5.31 -3.40 30.33
CA TYR A 164 -6.21 -2.25 30.19
C TYR A 164 -6.83 -2.35 28.78
N ASN A 165 -8.08 -1.87 28.62
CA ASN A 165 -9.03 -2.19 27.55
C ASN A 165 -8.53 -1.97 26.10
N CYS A 166 -7.78 -2.92 25.55
CA CYS A 166 -7.80 -3.21 24.10
C CYS A 166 -8.93 -4.19 23.74
N GLY A 167 -9.63 -4.72 24.76
CA GLY A 167 -10.84 -5.55 24.61
C GLY A 167 -11.94 -4.78 23.90
N GLU A 168 -12.28 -3.56 24.32
CA GLU A 168 -13.32 -2.78 23.66
C GLU A 168 -12.97 -2.37 22.23
N TYR A 169 -11.71 -2.11 21.86
CA TYR A 169 -11.39 -1.69 20.49
C TYR A 169 -11.28 -2.87 19.51
N ILE A 170 -10.86 -4.05 19.98
CA ILE A 170 -10.82 -5.27 19.17
C ILE A 170 -12.18 -5.96 19.17
N GLU A 171 -12.93 -5.96 20.28
CA GLU A 171 -14.34 -6.36 20.28
C GLU A 171 -15.15 -5.35 19.46
N ASN A 172 -14.91 -4.04 19.49
CA ASN A 172 -15.56 -3.13 18.54
C ASN A 172 -15.14 -3.41 17.11
N VAL A 173 -13.88 -3.69 16.78
CA VAL A 173 -13.51 -4.05 15.40
C VAL A 173 -14.08 -5.41 15.01
N ILE A 174 -14.19 -6.39 15.92
CA ILE A 174 -14.76 -7.72 15.66
C ILE A 174 -16.29 -7.67 15.57
N ASP A 175 -16.96 -6.95 16.47
CA ASP A 175 -18.40 -6.69 16.47
C ASP A 175 -18.78 -5.85 15.27
N TYR A 176 -17.96 -4.86 14.89
CA TYR A 176 -18.15 -4.08 13.68
C TYR A 176 -17.85 -4.88 12.41
N LEU A 177 -16.85 -5.78 12.42
CA LEU A 177 -16.63 -6.76 11.34
C LEU A 177 -17.77 -7.78 11.26
N ASN A 178 -18.40 -8.12 12.38
CA ASN A 178 -19.59 -8.98 12.45
C ASN A 178 -20.85 -8.24 11.96
N ASP A 179 -20.98 -6.93 12.25
CA ASP A 179 -22.07 -6.08 11.75
C ASP A 179 -21.93 -5.84 10.24
N VAL A 180 -20.72 -5.57 9.75
CA VAL A 180 -20.41 -5.52 8.30
C VAL A 180 -20.71 -6.85 7.62
N LYS A 181 -20.43 -7.99 8.29
CA LYS A 181 -20.77 -9.34 7.79
C LYS A 181 -22.29 -9.58 7.75
N ASN A 182 -23.07 -8.96 8.63
CA ASN A 182 -24.53 -9.05 8.65
C ASN A 182 -25.20 -8.13 7.61
N LEU A 183 -24.58 -6.99 7.29
CA LEU A 183 -25.01 -6.05 6.24
C LEU A 183 -24.79 -6.55 4.80
N LEU A 184 -23.96 -7.59 4.60
CA LEU A 184 -23.61 -8.16 3.30
C LEU A 184 -24.38 -9.46 2.96
N ARG A 185 -25.49 -9.74 3.65
CA ARG A 185 -26.46 -10.82 3.34
C ARG A 185 -27.80 -10.23 2.91
#